data_AF-A0A966KZT1-F1
#
_entry.id   AF-A0A966KZT1-F1
#
_cell.length_a   1.000
_cell.length_b   1.000
_cell.length_c   1.000
_cell.angle_alpha   90.00
_cell.angle_beta   90.00
_cell.angle_gamma   90.00
#
_symmetry.space_group_name_H-M   'P 1'
#
loop_
_entity.id
_entity.type
_entity.pdbx_description
1 polymer ?
#
loop_
_entity_poly.entity_id
_entity_poly.type
_entity_poly.pdbx_seq_one_letter_code
_entity_poly.pdbx_strand_id
1 'polypeptide(L)'
;YVFTPGIFDALREIRPGVGGEIQLTDAIELLLQTENVHGWVFTEGRFDVGRKIDYLRATVELALGRSDLGDEFREYLVDLVQNRLR
;
A
#
# COMPACT_ATOMS: atom_id res chain seq x y z
N TYR A 1 -6.55 4.83 -7.05
CA TYR A 1 -6.62 5.42 -8.39
C TYR A 1 -8.00 6.01 -8.59
N VAL A 2 -8.10 7.11 -9.33
CA VAL A 2 -9.38 7.68 -9.79
C VAL A 2 -9.23 7.86 -11.28
N PHE A 3 -10.05 7.15 -12.06
CA PHE A 3 -9.96 7.12 -13.52
C PHE A 3 -11.22 7.70 -14.15
N THR A 4 -11.06 8.31 -15.32
CA THR A 4 -12.16 8.56 -16.25
C THR A 4 -12.65 7.22 -16.83
N PRO A 5 -13.84 7.17 -17.46
CA PRO A 5 -14.32 5.96 -18.12
C PRO A 5 -13.40 5.42 -19.22
N GLY A 6 -12.52 6.25 -19.81
CA GLY A 6 -11.58 5.86 -20.86
C GLY A 6 -10.67 4.71 -20.47
N ILE A 7 -10.41 4.49 -19.17
CA ILE A 7 -9.62 3.35 -18.69
C ILE A 7 -10.18 2.00 -19.15
N PHE A 8 -11.50 1.87 -19.29
CA PHE A 8 -12.11 0.62 -19.73
C PHE A 8 -11.84 0.34 -21.21
N ASP A 9 -11.78 1.37 -22.04
CA ASP A 9 -11.44 1.22 -23.45
C ASP A 9 -9.97 0.83 -23.58
N ALA A 10 -9.08 1.50 -22.85
CA ALA A 10 -7.66 1.15 -22.80
C ALA A 10 -7.42 -0.30 -22.32
N LEU A 11 -8.11 -0.75 -21.26
CA LEU A 11 -8.01 -2.12 -20.75
C LEU A 11 -8.46 -3.19 -21.77
N ARG A 12 -9.39 -2.87 -22.68
CA ARG A 12 -9.83 -3.81 -23.74
C ARG A 12 -8.83 -3.89 -24.89
N GLU A 13 -8.03 -2.86 -25.10
CA GLU A 13 -7.07 -2.77 -26.21
C GLU A 13 -5.72 -3.43 -25.88
N ILE A 14 -5.26 -3.29 -24.64
CA ILE A 14 -3.96 -3.83 -24.24
C ILE A 14 -3.91 -5.36 -24.29
N ARG A 15 -2.70 -5.88 -24.49
CA ARG A 15 -2.42 -7.32 -24.51
C ARG A 15 -1.79 -7.74 -23.19
N PRO A 16 -1.85 -9.05 -22.84
CA PRO A 16 -1.19 -9.55 -21.65
C PRO A 16 0.31 -9.21 -21.64
N GLY A 17 0.78 -8.65 -20.53
CA GLY A 17 2.16 -8.22 -20.31
C GLY A 17 2.91 -9.17 -19.39
N VAL A 18 3.52 -8.63 -18.33
CA VAL A 18 4.28 -9.41 -17.35
C VAL A 18 3.38 -10.48 -16.72
N GLY A 19 3.90 -11.72 -16.67
CA GLY A 19 3.17 -12.86 -16.11
C GLY A 19 2.00 -13.36 -16.97
N GLY A 20 1.79 -12.82 -18.17
CA GLY A 20 0.63 -13.14 -18.99
C GLY A 20 -0.68 -12.52 -18.47
N GLU A 21 -0.57 -11.47 -17.66
CA GLU A 21 -1.71 -10.74 -17.09
C GLU A 21 -1.99 -9.46 -17.87
N ILE A 22 -3.26 -9.04 -17.89
CA ILE A 22 -3.65 -7.70 -18.33
C ILE A 22 -3.26 -6.71 -17.23
N GLN A 23 -2.23 -5.91 -17.48
CA GLN A 23 -1.67 -4.99 -16.50
C GLN A 23 -2.33 -3.62 -16.55
N LEU A 24 -2.78 -3.13 -15.39
CA LEU A 24 -3.38 -1.79 -15.30
C LEU A 24 -2.37 -0.68 -15.68
N THR A 25 -1.08 -0.89 -15.44
CA THR A 25 -0.02 0.06 -15.82
C THR A 25 0.03 0.31 -17.32
N ASP A 26 -0.17 -0.73 -18.11
CA ASP A 26 -0.11 -0.64 -19.58
C ASP A 26 -1.34 0.11 -20.11
N ALA A 27 -2.50 -0.06 -19.47
CA ALA A 27 -3.70 0.72 -19.79
C ALA A 27 -3.54 2.21 -19.40
N ILE A 28 -2.87 2.50 -18.27
CA ILE A 28 -2.53 3.89 -17.89
C ILE A 28 -1.56 4.51 -18.90
N GLU A 29 -0.59 3.74 -19.40
CA GLU A 29 0.34 4.18 -20.43
C GLU A 29 -0.38 4.52 -21.75
N LEU A 30 -1.38 3.72 -22.13
CA LEU A 30 -2.21 4.02 -23.29
C LEU A 30 -3.07 5.28 -23.08
N LEU A 31 -3.66 5.45 -21.89
CA LEU A 31 -4.41 6.66 -21.55
C LEU A 31 -3.56 7.93 -21.59
N LEU A 32 -2.28 7.86 -21.23
CA LEU A 32 -1.36 9.00 -21.30
C LEU A 32 -1.22 9.57 -22.72
N GLN A 33 -1.57 8.81 -23.77
CA GLN A 33 -1.52 9.28 -25.16
C GLN A 33 -2.70 10.19 -25.53
N THR A 34 -3.81 10.11 -24.79
CA THR A 34 -5.08 10.78 -25.15
C THR A 34 -5.64 11.65 -24.03
N GLU A 35 -5.25 11.43 -22.78
CA GLU A 35 -5.74 12.13 -21.60
C GLU A 35 -4.59 12.59 -20.68
N ASN A 36 -4.85 13.65 -19.90
CA ASN A 36 -3.92 14.07 -18.86
C ASN A 36 -4.03 13.13 -17.65
N VAL A 37 -2.92 12.49 -17.27
CA VAL A 37 -2.83 11.69 -16.05
C VAL A 37 -1.94 12.40 -15.04
N HIS A 38 -2.45 12.57 -13.81
CA HIS A 38 -1.74 13.26 -12.75
C HIS A 38 -1.34 12.28 -11.63
N GLY A 39 -0.11 12.40 -11.16
CA GLY A 39 0.38 11.70 -9.97
C GLY A 39 0.18 12.54 -8.71
N TRP A 40 -0.44 11.97 -7.68
CA TRP A 40 -0.52 12.58 -6.36
C TRP A 40 0.53 11.94 -5.44
N VAL A 41 1.45 12.76 -4.92
CA VAL A 41 2.49 12.31 -4.00
C VAL A 41 1.96 12.39 -2.57
N PHE A 42 1.77 11.22 -1.95
CA PHE A 42 1.52 11.14 -0.52
C PHE A 42 2.83 11.33 0.25
N THR A 43 2.85 12.29 1.18
CA THR A 43 3.99 12.56 2.06
C THR A 43 3.91 11.86 3.41
N GLU A 44 2.73 11.35 3.77
CA GLU A 44 2.51 10.63 5.01
C GLU A 44 3.07 9.19 4.95
N GLY A 45 3.35 8.63 6.13
CA GLY A 45 3.85 7.26 6.27
C GLY A 45 2.92 6.23 5.63
N ARG A 46 3.47 5.37 4.77
CA ARG A 46 2.78 4.23 4.16
C ARG A 46 3.44 2.94 4.60
N PHE A 47 2.64 1.96 5.02
CA PHE A 47 3.09 0.58 5.19
C PHE A 47 2.77 -0.24 3.94
N ASP A 48 3.77 -0.96 3.43
CA ASP A 48 3.55 -1.99 2.42
C ASP A 48 3.26 -3.32 3.10
N VAL A 49 1.97 -3.62 3.32
CA VAL A 49 1.56 -4.88 3.97
C VAL A 49 1.87 -6.14 3.17
N GLY A 50 2.32 -6.02 1.91
CA GLY A 50 2.88 -7.14 1.15
C GLY A 50 4.29 -7.55 1.63
N ARG A 51 5.00 -6.65 2.31
CA ARG A 51 6.31 -6.93 2.93
C ARG A 51 6.12 -7.32 4.39
N LYS A 52 6.61 -8.50 4.76
CA LYS A 52 6.44 -9.07 6.12
C LYS A 52 6.85 -8.10 7.25
N ILE A 53 7.95 -7.37 7.07
CA ILE A 53 8.42 -6.43 8.10
C ILE A 53 7.51 -5.21 8.22
N ASP A 54 7.03 -4.68 7.10
CA ASP A 54 6.15 -3.50 7.08
C ASP A 54 4.74 -3.87 7.59
N TYR A 55 4.28 -5.10 7.36
CA TYR A 55 3.08 -5.65 7.98
C TYR A 55 3.17 -5.68 9.52
N LEU A 56 4.29 -6.18 10.07
CA LEU A 56 4.50 -6.21 11.52
C LEU A 56 4.59 -4.80 12.11
N ARG A 57 5.28 -3.88 11.43
CA ARG A 57 5.36 -2.47 11.83
C ARG A 57 3.99 -1.81 11.83
N ALA A 58 3.21 -1.99 10.76
CA ALA A 58 1.85 -1.46 10.68
C ALA A 58 1.00 -1.95 11.84
N THR A 59 1.07 -3.25 12.14
CA THR A 59 0.31 -3.86 13.25
C THR A 59 0.68 -3.22 14.59
N VAL A 60 1.98 -3.05 14.85
CA VAL A 60 2.45 -2.45 16.10
C VAL A 60 2.05 -0.97 16.21
N GLU A 61 2.34 -0.17 15.18
CA GLU A 61 2.08 1.27 15.20
C GLU A 61 0.58 1.58 15.30
N LEU A 62 -0.26 0.84 14.57
CA LEU A 62 -1.71 0.98 14.66
C LEU A 62 -2.28 0.55 16.02
N ALA A 63 -1.77 -0.53 16.61
CA ALA A 63 -2.20 -0.97 17.94
C ALA A 63 -1.82 0.04 19.03
N LEU A 64 -0.61 0.61 18.96
CA LEU A 64 -0.16 1.66 19.89
C LEU A 64 -0.94 2.97 19.78
N GLY A 65 -1.54 3.26 18.61
CA GLY A 65 -2.38 4.45 18.40
C GLY A 65 -3.81 4.32 18.91
N ARG A 66 -4.23 3.14 19.38
CA ARG A 66 -5.61 2.90 19.85
C ARG A 66 -5.77 3.26 21.32
N SER A 67 -6.75 4.09 21.64
CA SER A 67 -7.01 4.52 23.03
C SER A 67 -7.48 3.41 23.96
N ASP A 68 -8.01 2.31 23.42
CA ASP A 68 -8.50 1.15 24.19
C ASP A 68 -7.45 0.06 24.40
N LEU A 69 -6.30 0.12 23.70
CA LEU A 69 -5.27 -0.95 23.72
C LEU A 69 -3.84 -0.43 23.89
N GLY A 70 -3.57 0.81 23.48
CA GLY A 70 -2.21 1.29 23.24
C GLY A 70 -1.33 1.35 24.48
N ASP A 71 -1.89 1.70 25.63
CA ASP A 71 -1.13 1.81 26.88
C ASP A 71 -0.69 0.43 27.38
N GLU A 72 -1.62 -0.52 27.52
CA GLU A 72 -1.33 -1.91 27.91
C GLU A 72 -0.37 -2.58 26.93
N PHE A 73 -0.57 -2.39 25.62
CA PHE A 73 0.28 -2.99 24.61
C PHE A 73 1.69 -2.40 24.60
N ARG A 74 1.86 -1.11 24.89
CA ARG A 74 3.16 -0.46 25.03
C ARG A 74 3.96 -1.06 26.18
N GLU A 75 3.32 -1.23 27.34
CA GLU A 75 3.95 -1.84 28.51
C GLU A 75 4.45 -3.26 28.20
N TYR A 76 3.60 -4.06 27.56
CA TYR A 76 3.98 -5.40 27.10
C TYR A 76 5.19 -5.39 26.16
N LEU A 77 5.24 -4.49 25.17
CA LEU A 77 6.36 -4.43 24.22
C LEU A 77 7.68 -4.01 24.90
N VAL A 78 7.63 -3.09 25.85
CA VAL A 78 8.81 -2.68 26.64
C VAL A 78 9.34 -3.86 27.44
N ASP A 79 8.47 -4.58 28.16
CA ASP A 79 8.82 -5.76 28.94
C ASP A 79 9.43 -6.86 28.04
N LEU A 80 8.79 -7.15 26.91
CA LEU A 80 9.24 -8.15 25.95
C LEU A 80 10.67 -7.88 25.47
N VAL A 81 10.98 -6.63 25.12
CA VAL A 81 12.31 -6.24 24.62
C VAL A 81 13.36 -6.29 25.74
N GLN A 82 13.00 -5.87 26.95
CA GLN A 82 13.93 -5.86 28.10
C GLN A 82 14.24 -7.27 28.63
N ASN A 83 13.27 -8.18 28.61
CA ASN A 83 13.39 -9.50 29.22
C ASN A 83 13.84 -10.60 28.26
N ARG A 84 13.61 -10.48 26.94
CA ARG A 84 14.08 -11.47 25.95
C ARG A 84 15.44 -11.18 25.33
N LEU A 85 15.99 -9.98 25.49
CA LEU A 85 17.31 -9.59 24.96
C LEU A 85 18.41 -9.55 26.03
N ARG A 86 18.15 -10.15 27.20
CA ARG A 86 19.17 -10.60 28.15
C ARG A 86 19.46 -12.07 27.94
#